data_AF-A0A973I4V2-F1
#
_entry.id   AF-A0A973I4V2-F1
#
_cell.length_a   1.000
_cell.length_b   1.000
_cell.length_c   1.000
_cell.angle_alpha   90.00
_cell.angle_beta   90.00
_cell.angle_gamma   90.00
#
_symmetry.space_group_name_H-M   'P 1'
#
loop_
_entity.id
_entity.type
_entity.pdbx_description
1 polymer ?
#
loop_
_entity_poly.entity_id
_entity_poly.type
_entity_poly.pdbx_seq_one_letter_code
_entity_poly.pdbx_strand_id
1 'polypeptide(L)'
;IAAGAEEAFGQLVNDDALTLMESSSIGVKYNIVNPFTYEPPIAPHIAAAQVGDRLTFDKLDVAYANVKALNTDYILTEGAGGWCLPINETDLLSDWVKSQNLNVVLVVGMKLGCLNHALLTAAHFKALGVNCVGWIANHVDPNMREQDANLETLKSALPFPLLAISPYTDGTPKLKIYKTLLEILSINP
;
A
#
# COMPACT_ATOMS: atom_id res chain seq x y z
N ILE A 1 -5.54 3.51 -7.02
CA ILE A 1 -5.85 4.95 -6.93
C ILE A 1 -4.50 5.64 -6.99
N ALA A 2 -4.28 6.52 -7.95
CA ALA A 2 -3.04 7.28 -8.03
C ALA A 2 -3.30 8.75 -8.35
N ALA A 3 -2.46 9.60 -7.80
CA ALA A 3 -2.37 11.03 -8.12
C ALA A 3 -0.90 11.34 -8.44
N GLY A 4 -0.63 12.36 -9.26
CA GLY A 4 0.72 12.58 -9.80
C GLY A 4 1.01 11.71 -11.01
N ALA A 5 0.02 11.53 -11.88
CA ALA A 5 0.16 10.81 -13.14
C ALA A 5 0.61 11.73 -14.27
N GLU A 6 1.31 11.19 -15.24
CA GLU A 6 1.76 11.89 -16.44
C GLU A 6 1.01 11.40 -17.69
N GLU A 7 0.85 12.25 -18.70
CA GLU A 7 0.23 11.86 -19.95
C GLU A 7 1.23 11.08 -20.82
N ALA A 8 0.91 9.82 -21.12
CA ALA A 8 1.69 8.98 -22.02
C ALA A 8 0.77 8.18 -22.93
N PHE A 9 1.06 8.14 -24.22
CA PHE A 9 0.30 7.38 -25.21
C PHE A 9 -1.22 7.66 -25.21
N GLY A 10 -1.60 8.91 -24.92
CA GLY A 10 -3.01 9.36 -24.89
C GLY A 10 -3.81 8.89 -23.66
N GLN A 11 -3.13 8.49 -22.58
CA GLN A 11 -3.73 8.13 -21.30
C GLN A 11 -2.86 8.64 -20.15
N LEU A 12 -3.46 8.89 -18.98
CA LEU A 12 -2.71 9.17 -17.77
C LEU A 12 -2.09 7.88 -17.21
N VAL A 13 -0.79 7.91 -16.93
CA VAL A 13 -0.03 6.79 -16.36
C VAL A 13 0.69 7.21 -15.09
N ASN A 14 0.79 6.30 -14.13
CA ASN A 14 1.48 6.52 -12.86
C ASN A 14 2.52 5.41 -12.63
N ASP A 15 3.68 5.80 -12.12
CA ASP A 15 4.84 4.93 -11.97
C ASP A 15 4.59 3.74 -11.01
N ASP A 16 3.85 3.95 -9.92
CA ASP A 16 3.51 2.88 -8.98
C ASP A 16 2.62 1.83 -9.66
N ALA A 17 1.61 2.29 -10.42
CA ALA A 17 0.74 1.41 -11.18
C ALA A 17 1.50 0.61 -12.27
N LEU A 18 2.47 1.23 -12.94
CA LEU A 18 3.32 0.55 -13.91
C LEU A 18 4.22 -0.50 -13.23
N THR A 19 4.81 -0.16 -12.09
CA THR A 19 5.64 -1.09 -11.29
C THR A 19 4.84 -2.31 -10.83
N LEU A 20 3.58 -2.11 -10.41
CA LEU A 20 2.67 -3.21 -10.07
C LEU A 20 2.36 -4.10 -11.28
N MET A 21 2.16 -3.51 -12.47
CA MET A 21 1.95 -4.26 -13.70
C MET A 21 3.17 -5.08 -14.10
N GLU A 22 4.37 -4.50 -14.02
CA GLU A 22 5.63 -5.19 -14.33
C GLU A 22 5.93 -6.34 -13.35
N SER A 23 5.50 -6.20 -12.10
CA SER A 23 5.68 -7.22 -11.06
C SER A 23 4.60 -8.31 -11.08
N SER A 24 3.54 -8.13 -11.87
CA SER A 24 2.44 -9.08 -11.99
C SER A 24 2.80 -10.27 -12.89
N SER A 25 2.39 -11.47 -12.50
CA SER A 25 2.54 -12.68 -13.33
C SER A 25 1.54 -12.76 -14.48
N ILE A 26 0.49 -11.93 -14.46
CA ILE A 26 -0.52 -11.86 -15.51
C ILE A 26 -0.54 -10.48 -16.17
N GLY A 27 -0.77 -10.47 -17.49
CA GLY A 27 -0.98 -9.24 -18.25
C GLY A 27 -2.39 -8.70 -18.03
N VAL A 28 -2.50 -7.52 -17.42
CA VAL A 28 -3.77 -6.85 -17.10
C VAL A 28 -3.78 -5.48 -17.77
N LYS A 29 -4.96 -5.00 -18.21
CA LYS A 29 -5.08 -3.65 -18.76
C LYS A 29 -4.82 -2.60 -17.66
N TYR A 30 -4.14 -1.51 -18.02
CA TYR A 30 -3.79 -0.44 -17.09
C TYR A 30 -5.00 0.07 -16.29
N ASN A 31 -6.15 0.29 -16.94
CA ASN A 31 -7.35 0.79 -16.29
C ASN A 31 -8.02 -0.20 -15.31
N ILE A 32 -7.63 -1.48 -15.31
CA ILE A 32 -8.05 -2.45 -14.30
C ILE A 32 -7.10 -2.40 -13.09
N VAL A 33 -5.80 -2.19 -13.32
CA VAL A 33 -4.81 -2.04 -12.24
C VAL A 33 -4.95 -0.70 -11.53
N ASN A 34 -5.14 0.39 -12.28
CA ASN A 34 -5.30 1.73 -11.75
C ASN A 34 -6.51 2.47 -12.36
N PRO A 35 -7.74 2.13 -11.92
CA PRO A 35 -8.98 2.69 -12.48
C PRO A 35 -9.21 4.17 -12.13
N PHE A 36 -8.53 4.68 -11.10
CA PHE A 36 -8.65 6.06 -10.65
C PHE A 36 -7.27 6.71 -10.70
N THR A 37 -7.03 7.46 -11.77
CA THR A 37 -5.75 8.08 -12.07
C THR A 37 -5.95 9.58 -12.28
N TYR A 38 -5.22 10.40 -11.53
CA TYR A 38 -5.32 11.85 -11.60
C TYR A 38 -3.94 12.48 -11.81
N GLU A 39 -3.88 13.54 -12.62
CA GLU A 39 -2.63 14.23 -12.98
C GLU A 39 -1.94 14.92 -11.78
N PRO A 40 -2.60 15.78 -10.97
CA PRO A 40 -1.87 16.57 -9.98
C PRO A 40 -1.36 15.68 -8.81
N PRO A 41 -0.10 15.84 -8.35
CA PRO A 41 0.49 15.07 -7.25
C PRO A 41 0.01 15.60 -5.89
N ILE A 42 -1.30 15.50 -5.65
CA ILE A 42 -1.98 15.97 -4.43
C ILE A 42 -2.89 14.87 -3.88
N ALA A 43 -3.55 15.13 -2.74
CA ALA A 43 -4.50 14.16 -2.17
C ALA A 43 -5.55 13.73 -3.22
N PRO A 44 -5.76 12.43 -3.46
CA PRO A 44 -6.61 11.96 -4.57
C PRO A 44 -8.03 12.52 -4.59
N HIS A 45 -8.66 12.75 -3.43
CA HIS A 45 -10.00 13.35 -3.38
C HIS A 45 -10.03 14.78 -3.93
N ILE A 46 -8.96 15.56 -3.73
CA ILE A 46 -8.82 16.92 -4.26
C ILE A 46 -8.59 16.85 -5.77
N ALA A 47 -7.71 15.95 -6.21
CA ALA A 47 -7.41 15.75 -7.62
C ALA A 47 -8.66 15.32 -8.42
N ALA A 48 -9.45 14.39 -7.87
CA ALA A 48 -10.72 13.97 -8.45
C ALA A 48 -11.70 15.14 -8.62
N ALA A 49 -11.87 15.94 -7.57
CA ALA A 49 -12.79 17.08 -7.59
C ALA A 49 -12.43 18.13 -8.66
N GLN A 50 -11.14 18.36 -8.91
CA GLN A 50 -10.67 19.31 -9.94
C GLN A 50 -11.10 18.92 -11.37
N VAL A 51 -11.30 17.62 -11.63
CA VAL A 51 -11.75 17.11 -12.93
C VAL A 51 -13.25 16.76 -12.95
N GLY A 52 -14.00 17.19 -11.93
CA GLY A 52 -15.43 16.91 -11.80
C GLY A 52 -15.76 15.46 -11.45
N ASP A 53 -14.77 14.70 -10.97
CA ASP A 53 -14.94 13.33 -10.48
C ASP A 53 -15.09 13.31 -8.95
N ARG A 54 -15.60 12.20 -8.43
CA ARG A 54 -15.69 11.94 -6.99
C ARG A 54 -15.45 10.47 -6.72
N LEU A 55 -14.49 10.16 -5.85
CA LEU A 55 -14.24 8.79 -5.38
C LEU A 55 -15.32 8.39 -4.37
N THR A 56 -15.87 7.19 -4.55
CA THR A 56 -16.92 6.63 -3.69
C THR A 56 -16.65 5.15 -3.45
N PHE A 57 -17.18 4.59 -2.36
CA PHE A 57 -17.07 3.15 -2.11
C PHE A 57 -17.65 2.33 -3.26
N ASP A 58 -18.80 2.71 -3.82
CA ASP A 58 -19.38 2.01 -4.98
C ASP A 58 -18.42 1.91 -6.16
N LYS A 59 -17.70 3.00 -6.46
CA LYS A 59 -16.68 3.01 -7.53
C LYS A 59 -15.52 2.09 -7.20
N LEU A 60 -15.02 2.13 -5.97
CA LEU A 60 -13.96 1.23 -5.51
C LEU A 60 -14.41 -0.23 -5.52
N ASP A 61 -15.65 -0.52 -5.14
CA ASP A 61 -16.23 -1.87 -5.12
C ASP A 61 -16.32 -2.47 -6.52
N VAL A 62 -16.82 -1.69 -7.49
CA VAL A 62 -16.87 -2.10 -8.90
C VAL A 62 -15.46 -2.34 -9.45
N ALA A 63 -14.53 -1.42 -9.19
CA ALA A 63 -13.14 -1.55 -9.59
C ALA A 63 -12.50 -2.82 -9.01
N TYR A 64 -12.67 -3.04 -7.70
CA TYR A 64 -12.09 -4.20 -7.02
C TYR A 64 -12.74 -5.51 -7.44
N ALA A 65 -14.04 -5.52 -7.74
CA ALA A 65 -14.72 -6.68 -8.30
C ALA A 65 -14.13 -7.10 -9.66
N ASN A 66 -13.75 -6.14 -10.51
CA ASN A 66 -13.09 -6.44 -11.78
C ASN A 66 -11.72 -7.10 -11.58
N VAL A 67 -10.95 -6.67 -10.57
CA VAL A 67 -9.67 -7.31 -10.23
C VAL A 67 -9.90 -8.72 -9.69
N LYS A 68 -10.88 -8.92 -8.80
CA LYS A 68 -11.25 -10.26 -8.29
C LYS A 68 -11.69 -11.21 -9.41
N ALA A 69 -12.35 -10.70 -10.44
CA ALA A 69 -12.79 -11.49 -11.59
C ALA A 69 -11.64 -12.03 -12.45
N LEU A 70 -10.40 -11.56 -12.25
CA LEU A 70 -9.21 -12.11 -12.92
C LEU A 70 -8.84 -13.52 -12.42
N ASN A 71 -9.41 -13.96 -11.29
CA ASN A 71 -9.27 -15.32 -10.75
C ASN A 71 -7.80 -15.74 -10.55
N THR A 72 -7.01 -14.88 -9.92
CA THR A 72 -5.62 -15.15 -9.54
C THR A 72 -5.52 -15.77 -8.15
N ASP A 73 -4.42 -16.46 -7.86
CA ASP A 73 -4.16 -17.04 -6.54
C ASP A 73 -3.98 -15.96 -5.46
N TYR A 74 -3.36 -14.84 -5.84
CA TYR A 74 -3.11 -13.69 -4.96
C TYR A 74 -3.45 -12.38 -5.67
N ILE A 75 -3.94 -11.42 -4.88
CA ILE A 75 -4.15 -10.03 -5.28
C ILE A 75 -3.41 -9.17 -4.27
N LEU A 76 -2.38 -8.46 -4.73
CA LEU A 76 -1.74 -7.40 -3.94
C LEU A 76 -2.35 -6.07 -4.35
N THR A 77 -2.86 -5.32 -3.37
CA THR A 77 -3.44 -3.99 -3.61
C THR A 77 -2.64 -2.97 -2.83
N GLU A 78 -2.08 -2.01 -3.54
CA GLU A 78 -1.44 -0.85 -2.92
C GLU A 78 -2.50 0.21 -2.58
N GLY A 79 -2.36 0.81 -1.40
CA GLY A 79 -3.16 1.97 -1.02
C GLY A 79 -2.72 3.23 -1.76
N ALA A 80 -3.25 4.39 -1.33
CA ALA A 80 -2.73 5.69 -1.76
C ALA A 80 -2.40 6.51 -0.52
N GLY A 81 -1.19 7.06 -0.46
CA GLY A 81 -0.73 7.84 0.70
C GLY A 81 -0.73 7.03 2.00
N GLY A 82 -1.25 7.63 3.08
CA GLY A 82 -1.30 6.99 4.41
C GLY A 82 -2.60 6.21 4.66
N TRP A 83 -2.63 5.46 5.76
CA TRP A 83 -3.75 4.60 6.14
C TRP A 83 -5.12 5.33 6.19
N CYS A 84 -5.17 6.50 6.82
CA CYS A 84 -6.39 7.31 6.94
C CYS A 84 -6.53 8.33 5.81
N LEU A 85 -6.17 7.97 4.57
CA LEU A 85 -6.33 8.89 3.43
C LEU A 85 -7.82 9.19 3.20
N PRO A 86 -8.24 10.47 3.18
CA PRO A 86 -9.58 10.83 2.73
C PRO A 86 -9.72 10.57 1.23
N ILE A 87 -10.74 9.80 0.87
CA ILE A 87 -11.10 9.57 -0.54
C ILE A 87 -12.24 10.50 -0.98
N ASN A 88 -13.02 11.03 -0.04
CA ASN A 88 -13.97 12.11 -0.28
C ASN A 88 -14.19 12.89 1.04
N GLU A 89 -15.24 13.69 1.13
CA GLU A 89 -15.52 14.58 2.26
C GLU A 89 -15.88 13.83 3.57
N THR A 90 -16.33 12.58 3.46
CA THR A 90 -16.86 11.81 4.59
C THR A 90 -16.09 10.52 4.86
N ASP A 91 -15.46 9.96 3.82
CA ASP A 91 -14.97 8.59 3.86
C ASP A 91 -13.44 8.53 3.82
N LEU A 92 -12.89 7.61 4.61
CA LEU A 92 -11.47 7.25 4.59
C LEU A 92 -11.25 5.96 3.81
N LEU A 93 -10.09 5.83 3.16
CA LEU A 93 -9.68 4.59 2.50
C LEU A 93 -9.65 3.41 3.50
N SER A 94 -9.25 3.67 4.75
CA SER A 94 -9.25 2.65 5.82
C SER A 94 -10.62 2.03 6.08
N ASP A 95 -11.69 2.81 5.94
CA ASP A 95 -13.06 2.33 6.16
C ASP A 95 -13.51 1.41 5.03
N TRP A 96 -13.08 1.69 3.80
CA TRP A 96 -13.28 0.80 2.65
C TRP A 96 -12.47 -0.50 2.78
N VAL A 97 -11.18 -0.42 3.15
CA VAL A 97 -10.35 -1.61 3.38
C VAL A 97 -10.97 -2.51 4.46
N LYS A 98 -11.52 -1.91 5.52
CA LYS A 98 -12.27 -2.62 6.55
C LYS A 98 -13.56 -3.25 6.01
N SER A 99 -14.35 -2.52 5.23
CA SER A 99 -15.63 -3.05 4.70
C SER A 99 -15.43 -4.25 3.77
N GLN A 100 -14.31 -4.27 3.04
CA GLN A 100 -13.90 -5.39 2.20
C GLN A 100 -13.24 -6.55 2.97
N ASN A 101 -13.05 -6.40 4.29
CA ASN A 101 -12.39 -7.37 5.17
C ASN A 101 -11.01 -7.81 4.64
N LEU A 102 -10.25 -6.85 4.11
CA LEU A 102 -8.93 -7.13 3.54
C LEU A 102 -7.87 -7.32 4.62
N ASN A 103 -6.96 -8.25 4.36
CA ASN A 103 -5.73 -8.40 5.12
C ASN A 103 -4.79 -7.24 4.78
N VAL A 104 -4.13 -6.68 5.80
CA VAL A 104 -3.24 -5.53 5.64
C VAL A 104 -1.79 -5.92 5.96
N VAL A 105 -0.87 -5.39 5.16
CA VAL A 105 0.57 -5.38 5.45
C VAL A 105 0.98 -3.93 5.72
N LEU A 106 1.60 -3.68 6.87
CA LEU A 106 2.14 -2.36 7.20
C LEU A 106 3.56 -2.19 6.65
N VAL A 107 3.81 -1.20 5.81
CA VAL A 107 5.18 -0.83 5.41
C VAL A 107 5.66 0.33 6.27
N VAL A 108 6.75 0.12 7.02
CA VAL A 108 7.36 1.14 7.87
C VAL A 108 8.63 1.64 7.20
N GLY A 109 8.61 2.88 6.72
CA GLY A 109 9.82 3.57 6.28
C GLY A 109 10.73 3.87 7.46
N MET A 110 11.90 3.23 7.53
CA MET A 110 12.91 3.43 8.56
C MET A 110 13.57 4.80 8.37
N LYS A 111 13.02 5.78 9.07
CA LYS A 111 13.52 7.16 9.19
C LYS A 111 13.10 7.75 10.54
N LEU A 112 13.63 8.93 10.89
CA LEU A 112 13.21 9.62 12.12
C LEU A 112 11.68 9.83 12.14
N GLY A 113 11.05 9.46 13.26
CA GLY A 113 9.59 9.51 13.42
C GLY A 113 8.85 8.21 13.06
N CYS A 114 9.53 7.19 12.51
CA CYS A 114 8.90 5.92 12.13
C CYS A 114 8.21 5.19 13.29
N LEU A 115 8.79 5.23 14.50
CA LEU A 115 8.18 4.64 15.70
C LEU A 115 6.78 5.19 15.95
N ASN A 116 6.64 6.52 15.93
CA ASN A 116 5.35 7.19 16.13
C ASN A 116 4.34 6.78 15.06
N HIS A 117 4.70 6.89 13.78
CA HIS A 117 3.78 6.55 12.69
C HIS A 117 3.35 5.08 12.72
N ALA A 118 4.27 4.16 12.95
CA ALA A 118 3.97 2.73 13.02
C ALA A 118 3.03 2.40 14.19
N LEU A 119 3.29 2.94 15.38
CA LEU A 119 2.47 2.69 16.56
C LEU A 119 1.08 3.33 16.47
N LEU A 120 0.97 4.55 15.94
CA LEU A 120 -0.32 5.19 15.70
C LEU A 120 -1.16 4.40 14.68
N THR A 121 -0.52 3.94 13.60
CA THR A 121 -1.19 3.13 12.58
C THR A 121 -1.65 1.79 13.15
N ALA A 122 -0.79 1.10 13.92
CA ALA A 122 -1.14 -0.15 14.58
C ALA A 122 -2.28 0.01 15.61
N ALA A 123 -2.29 1.11 16.37
CA ALA A 123 -3.38 1.43 17.28
C ALA A 123 -4.71 1.63 16.51
N HIS A 124 -4.66 2.28 15.34
CA HIS A 124 -5.85 2.46 14.51
C HIS A 124 -6.35 1.15 13.88
N PHE A 125 -5.45 0.26 13.44
CA PHE A 125 -5.83 -1.10 13.02
C PHE A 125 -6.60 -1.84 14.10
N LYS A 126 -6.08 -1.79 15.34
CA LYS A 126 -6.73 -2.42 16.50
C LYS A 126 -8.10 -1.80 16.78
N ALA A 127 -8.22 -0.47 16.74
CA ALA A 127 -9.49 0.23 16.95
C ALA A 127 -10.54 -0.13 15.90
N LEU A 128 -10.12 -0.32 14.65
CA LEU A 128 -11.01 -0.69 13.54
C LEU A 128 -11.29 -2.19 13.44
N GLY A 129 -10.54 -3.04 14.14
CA GLY A 129 -10.63 -4.50 14.03
C GLY A 129 -10.04 -5.04 12.73
N VAL A 130 -9.09 -4.34 12.12
CA VAL A 130 -8.46 -4.72 10.86
C VAL A 130 -7.42 -5.82 11.08
N ASN A 131 -7.44 -6.83 10.22
CA ASN A 131 -6.47 -7.92 10.27
C ASN A 131 -5.15 -7.52 9.59
N CYS A 132 -4.20 -7.03 10.38
CA CYS A 132 -2.83 -6.82 9.90
C CYS A 132 -2.02 -8.10 10.06
N VAL A 133 -1.60 -8.69 8.94
CA VAL A 133 -0.90 -10.00 8.92
C VAL A 133 0.59 -9.88 9.20
N GLY A 134 1.14 -8.66 9.15
CA GLY A 134 2.54 -8.39 9.44
C GLY A 134 2.99 -7.04 8.91
N TRP A 135 4.27 -6.76 9.07
CA TRP A 135 4.87 -5.51 8.62
C TRP A 135 6.22 -5.70 7.93
N ILE A 136 6.61 -4.73 7.12
CA ILE A 136 7.87 -4.68 6.39
C ILE A 136 8.66 -3.46 6.87
N ALA A 137 9.93 -3.65 7.22
CA ALA A 137 10.84 -2.55 7.46
C ALA A 137 11.48 -2.13 6.14
N ASN A 138 11.25 -0.89 5.70
CA ASN A 138 11.81 -0.35 4.47
C ASN A 138 12.88 0.70 4.78
N HIS A 139 14.15 0.41 4.52
CA HIS A 139 15.26 1.34 4.77
C HIS A 139 15.31 2.40 3.67
N VAL A 140 14.66 3.53 3.93
CA VAL A 140 14.50 4.64 2.97
C VAL A 140 15.53 5.75 3.16
N ASP A 141 16.08 5.87 4.37
CA ASP A 141 17.09 6.88 4.70
C ASP A 141 18.41 6.18 5.07
N PRO A 142 19.42 6.20 4.19
CA PRO A 142 20.71 5.55 4.45
C PRO A 142 21.48 6.23 5.59
N ASN A 143 21.12 7.45 5.98
CA ASN A 143 21.79 8.23 7.01
C ASN A 143 21.08 8.17 8.37
N MET A 144 19.97 7.42 8.48
CA MET A 144 19.29 7.25 9.76
C MET A 144 20.25 6.61 10.76
N ARG A 145 20.44 7.26 11.91
CA ARG A 145 21.23 6.71 13.02
C ARG A 145 20.41 5.66 13.76
N GLU A 146 21.10 4.68 14.36
CA GLU A 146 20.49 3.66 15.22
C GLU A 146 19.35 2.87 14.52
N GLN A 147 19.49 2.55 13.23
CA GLN A 147 18.47 1.81 12.48
C GLN A 147 18.15 0.46 13.14
N ASP A 148 19.16 -0.28 13.58
CA ASP A 148 18.98 -1.57 14.25
C ASP A 148 18.24 -1.42 15.59
N ALA A 149 18.59 -0.42 16.41
CA ALA A 149 17.90 -0.19 17.68
C ALA A 149 16.43 0.22 17.46
N ASN A 150 16.14 1.02 16.43
CA ASN A 150 14.77 1.36 16.05
C ASN A 150 14.00 0.15 15.52
N LEU A 151 14.65 -0.71 14.73
CA LEU A 151 14.08 -1.96 14.24
C LEU A 151 13.70 -2.89 15.40
N GLU A 152 14.58 -3.07 16.39
CA GLU A 152 14.28 -3.89 17.58
C GLU A 152 13.17 -3.28 18.44
N THR A 153 13.09 -1.95 18.52
CA THR A 153 11.98 -1.26 19.19
C THR A 153 10.66 -1.55 18.50
N LEU A 154 10.62 -1.46 17.16
CA LEU A 154 9.41 -1.78 16.37
C LEU A 154 9.00 -3.25 16.51
N LYS A 155 9.96 -4.20 16.44
CA LYS A 155 9.68 -5.63 16.65
C LYS A 155 9.06 -5.90 18.01
N SER A 156 9.49 -5.19 19.04
CA SER A 156 9.00 -5.37 20.41
C SER A 156 7.62 -4.72 20.62
N ALA A 157 7.35 -3.60 19.94
CA ALA A 157 6.16 -2.80 20.19
C ALA A 157 4.99 -3.09 19.24
N LEU A 158 5.26 -3.54 18.00
CA LEU A 158 4.21 -3.90 17.05
C LEU A 158 3.68 -5.31 17.36
N PRO A 159 2.34 -5.49 17.41
CA PRO A 159 1.74 -6.78 17.71
C PRO A 159 1.71 -7.74 16.49
N PHE A 160 2.39 -7.37 15.41
CA PHE A 160 2.38 -8.10 14.14
C PHE A 160 3.80 -8.57 13.80
N PRO A 161 3.97 -9.72 13.13
CA PRO A 161 5.29 -10.25 12.79
C PRO A 161 5.99 -9.39 11.72
N LEU A 162 7.32 -9.30 11.81
CA LEU A 162 8.15 -8.75 10.75
C LEU A 162 8.22 -9.75 9.59
N LEU A 163 7.79 -9.32 8.40
CA LEU A 163 7.69 -10.15 7.20
C LEU A 163 8.94 -10.05 6.32
N ALA A 164 9.49 -8.85 6.18
CA ALA A 164 10.67 -8.61 5.38
C ALA A 164 11.41 -7.35 5.83
N ILE A 165 12.70 -7.28 5.49
CA ILE A 165 13.49 -6.04 5.52
C ILE A 165 13.90 -5.73 4.09
N SER A 166 13.53 -4.54 3.62
CA SER A 166 14.00 -3.97 2.36
C SER A 166 15.19 -3.05 2.65
N PRO A 167 16.40 -3.36 2.14
CA PRO A 167 17.56 -2.49 2.30
C PRO A 167 17.42 -1.22 1.44
N TYR A 168 18.16 -0.19 1.80
CA TYR A 168 18.31 0.99 0.94
C TYR A 168 19.09 0.60 -0.33
N THR A 169 18.59 1.02 -1.49
CA THR A 169 19.26 0.88 -2.78
C THR A 169 18.69 1.87 -3.79
N ASP A 170 19.51 2.26 -4.78
CA ASP A 170 19.09 3.07 -5.92
C ASP A 170 18.37 2.24 -7.01
N GLY A 171 18.32 0.92 -6.88
CA GLY A 171 17.65 0.01 -7.80
C GLY A 171 16.58 -0.85 -7.13
N THR A 172 16.25 -2.00 -7.71
CA THR A 172 15.29 -2.93 -7.09
C THR A 172 15.90 -3.61 -5.86
N PRO A 173 15.34 -3.43 -4.65
CA PRO A 173 15.89 -4.01 -3.43
C PRO A 173 15.78 -5.53 -3.42
N LYS A 174 16.85 -6.20 -2.98
CA LYS A 174 16.79 -7.62 -2.60
C LYS A 174 16.29 -7.74 -1.16
N LEU A 175 15.03 -8.14 -1.02
CA LEU A 175 14.39 -8.28 0.28
C LEU A 175 15.03 -9.40 1.12
N LYS A 176 15.27 -9.12 2.41
CA LYS A 176 15.49 -10.17 3.40
C LYS A 176 14.12 -10.65 3.89
N ILE A 177 13.66 -11.76 3.33
CA ILE A 177 12.36 -12.36 3.61
C ILE A 177 12.42 -13.25 4.86
N TYR A 178 11.43 -13.13 5.74
CA TYR A 178 11.26 -14.00 6.90
C TYR A 178 10.27 -15.13 6.60
N LYS A 179 10.44 -16.28 7.27
CA LYS A 179 9.61 -17.48 7.09
C LYS A 179 8.10 -17.19 7.19
N THR A 180 7.71 -16.28 8.06
CA THR A 180 6.31 -15.87 8.26
C THR A 180 5.66 -15.33 6.99
N LEU A 181 6.39 -14.61 6.13
CA LEU A 181 5.85 -14.15 4.84
C LEU A 181 5.54 -15.33 3.92
N LEU A 182 6.43 -16.31 3.87
CA LEU A 182 6.24 -17.53 3.07
C LEU A 182 5.04 -18.33 3.58
N GLU A 183 4.87 -18.43 4.90
CA GLU A 183 3.73 -19.10 5.53
C GLU A 183 2.40 -18.38 5.21
N ILE A 184 2.36 -17.04 5.30
CA ILE A 184 1.17 -16.23 4.95
C ILE A 184 0.79 -16.42 3.48
N LEU A 185 1.77 -16.45 2.59
CA LEU A 185 1.56 -16.62 1.15
C LEU A 185 1.52 -18.10 0.74
N SER A 186 1.54 -19.04 1.69
CA SER A 186 1.58 -20.49 1.41
C SER A 186 2.62 -20.89 0.35
N ILE A 187 3.76 -20.19 0.30
CA ILE A 187 4.85 -20.44 -0.64
C ILE A 187 5.80 -21.46 0.01
N ASN A 188 5.85 -22.67 -0.53
CA ASN A 188 6.86 -23.67 -0.17
C ASN A 188 8.07 -23.49 -1.10
N PRO A 189 9.24 -23.08 -0.57
CA PRO A 189 10.46 -22.88 -1.36
C PRO A 189 11.07 -24.18 -1.88
#